data_AF-A0A2U1T6C9-F1
#
_entry.id   AF-A0A2U1T6C9-F1
#
_cell.length_a   1.000
_cell.length_b   1.000
_cell.length_c   1.000
_cell.angle_alpha   90.00
_cell.angle_beta   90.00
_cell.angle_gamma   90.00
#
_symmetry.space_group_name_H-M   'P 1'
#
loop_
_entity.id
_entity.type
_entity.pdbx_description
1 polymer ?
#
loop_
_entity_poly.entity_id
_entity_poly.type
_entity_poly.pdbx_seq_one_letter_code
_entity_poly.pdbx_strand_id
1 'polypeptide(L)'
;MKFRSIGAIVAAAGLSVSLVACGDDNGEDENTGQEATQETTTSEAAAEIPTADELNQILATATNPEASVEERVNTVEGGENVDPALFDTLTASQAESGAEFQVVDPVLPGYTPESVLATVNFTLPDREPNVAENVEFVYEDDQWKLSQSWACTLVTNTVEPDQVPAMCQDQGAGQPAEGEPAPAPEGEPAPAPEGEPAPAPEGAPAPEGAPAPEGEPAPAPAQ
;
A
#
# COMPACT_ATOMS: atom_id res chain seq x y z
N MET A 1 -56.82 9.61 16.99
CA MET A 1 -58.08 10.18 16.43
C MET A 1 -57.76 11.48 15.71
N LYS A 2 -58.38 11.71 14.54
CA LYS A 2 -58.27 12.88 13.59
C LYS A 2 -56.94 12.93 12.80
N PHE A 3 -56.81 12.65 11.49
CA PHE A 3 -57.60 12.90 10.26
C PHE A 3 -57.92 14.38 9.97
N ARG A 4 -57.23 15.01 8.98
CA ARG A 4 -57.69 15.23 7.58
C ARG A 4 -57.05 16.44 6.89
N SER A 5 -56.58 16.23 5.65
CA SER A 5 -56.76 17.02 4.40
C SER A 5 -55.81 16.39 3.37
N ILE A 6 -56.17 15.59 2.34
CA ILE A 6 -57.12 15.64 1.21
C ILE A 6 -56.92 16.83 0.25
N GLY A 7 -56.38 16.52 -0.93
CA GLY A 7 -56.43 17.29 -2.18
C GLY A 7 -55.49 16.70 -3.25
N ALA A 8 -55.92 15.64 -3.97
CA ALA A 8 -56.32 15.64 -5.40
C ALA A 8 -55.13 15.49 -6.39
N ILE A 9 -54.75 14.27 -6.79
CA ILE A 9 -55.13 13.55 -8.03
C ILE A 9 -54.97 14.38 -9.31
N VAL A 10 -53.94 14.03 -10.11
CA VAL A 10 -54.02 13.97 -11.58
C VAL A 10 -53.35 12.66 -12.01
N ALA A 11 -54.08 11.87 -12.78
CA ALA A 11 -53.64 10.62 -13.38
C ALA A 11 -53.28 10.84 -14.87
N ALA A 12 -52.17 10.26 -15.30
CA ALA A 12 -51.86 9.88 -16.68
C ALA A 12 -50.76 8.80 -16.61
N ALA A 13 -51.06 7.51 -16.72
CA ALA A 13 -51.24 6.73 -17.96
C ALA A 13 -49.95 6.61 -18.81
N GLY A 14 -49.34 5.42 -18.80
CA GLY A 14 -48.92 4.75 -20.04
C GLY A 14 -47.42 4.48 -20.28
N LEU A 15 -47.12 3.17 -20.39
CA LEU A 15 -46.22 2.50 -21.36
C LEU A 15 -44.70 2.41 -21.09
N SER A 16 -44.33 1.24 -20.56
CA SER A 16 -43.33 0.26 -21.04
C SER A 16 -42.09 0.68 -21.86
N VAL A 17 -40.94 0.20 -21.34
CA VAL A 17 -39.72 -0.35 -21.97
C VAL A 17 -39.06 0.44 -23.11
N SER A 18 -37.82 0.86 -22.88
CA SER A 18 -36.76 0.96 -23.90
C SER A 18 -35.39 0.89 -23.23
N LEU A 19 -34.73 -0.27 -23.32
CA LEU A 19 -33.28 -0.40 -23.19
C LEU A 19 -32.65 0.38 -24.35
N VAL A 20 -31.92 1.46 -24.06
CA VAL A 20 -31.01 2.03 -25.05
C VAL A 20 -29.62 1.46 -24.78
N ALA A 21 -29.36 0.35 -25.45
CA ALA A 21 -28.00 -0.07 -25.76
C ALA A 21 -27.46 0.96 -26.76
N CYS A 22 -26.49 1.76 -26.33
CA CYS A 22 -25.74 2.64 -27.21
C CYS A 22 -24.62 1.81 -27.82
N GLY A 23 -24.75 1.46 -29.10
CA GLY A 23 -23.78 0.65 -29.82
C GLY A 23 -24.20 0.52 -31.29
N ASP A 24 -23.81 1.54 -32.05
CA ASP A 24 -24.02 1.77 -33.48
C ASP A 24 -23.61 0.55 -34.34
N ASP A 25 -24.44 0.23 -35.33
CA ASP A 25 -24.25 -0.82 -36.34
C ASP A 25 -23.71 -0.17 -37.62
N ASN A 26 -22.57 -0.65 -38.15
CA ASN A 26 -22.34 -0.85 -39.59
C ASN A 26 -20.94 -1.45 -39.88
N GLY A 27 -20.89 -2.68 -40.39
CA GLY A 27 -19.81 -3.12 -41.29
C GLY A 27 -19.36 -4.58 -41.13
N GLU A 28 -19.88 -5.46 -41.99
CA GLU A 28 -19.29 -6.77 -42.28
C GLU A 28 -17.85 -6.64 -42.80
N ASP A 29 -16.90 -7.30 -42.13
CA ASP A 29 -15.68 -7.84 -42.74
C ASP A 29 -15.30 -9.14 -42.02
N GLU A 30 -15.34 -10.25 -42.76
CA GLU A 30 -14.85 -11.55 -42.34
C GLU A 30 -13.31 -11.51 -42.25
N ASN A 31 -12.74 -11.68 -41.05
CA ASN A 31 -11.39 -12.19 -40.92
C ASN A 31 -11.23 -13.10 -39.70
N THR A 32 -11.00 -14.36 -40.01
CA THR A 32 -10.55 -15.45 -39.15
C THR A 32 -9.42 -15.00 -38.20
N GLY A 33 -9.78 -14.79 -36.94
CA GLY A 33 -8.86 -14.61 -35.82
C GLY A 33 -9.32 -15.52 -34.69
N GLN A 34 -8.56 -16.58 -34.45
CA GLN A 34 -8.71 -17.47 -33.30
C GLN A 34 -8.54 -16.67 -32.01
N GLU A 35 -9.65 -16.28 -31.38
CA GLU A 35 -9.64 -15.83 -29.99
C GLU A 35 -9.99 -17.03 -29.11
N ALA A 36 -9.01 -17.39 -28.30
CA ALA A 36 -9.11 -18.46 -27.33
C ALA A 36 -10.36 -18.26 -26.47
N THR A 37 -11.10 -19.36 -26.29
CA THR A 37 -11.95 -19.57 -25.12
C THR A 37 -11.11 -19.25 -23.89
N GLN A 38 -11.21 -18.02 -23.38
CA GLN A 38 -10.76 -17.72 -22.04
C GLN A 38 -11.80 -18.31 -21.10
N GLU A 39 -11.30 -19.20 -20.26
CA GLU A 39 -12.03 -19.88 -19.23
C GLU A 39 -12.84 -18.87 -18.42
N THR A 40 -14.10 -19.22 -18.20
CA THR A 40 -14.94 -18.62 -17.18
C THR A 40 -14.28 -18.89 -15.84
N THR A 41 -13.36 -18.02 -15.43
CA THR A 41 -13.04 -17.85 -14.03
C THR A 41 -14.32 -17.30 -13.42
N THR A 42 -14.92 -18.02 -12.47
CA THR A 42 -15.98 -17.47 -11.63
C THR A 42 -15.47 -16.13 -11.10
N SER A 43 -15.98 -15.04 -11.67
CA SER A 43 -15.71 -13.69 -11.20
C SER A 43 -16.43 -13.58 -9.89
N GLU A 44 -15.71 -13.75 -8.79
CA GLU A 44 -16.07 -13.05 -7.57
C GLU A 44 -16.12 -11.57 -7.98
N ALA A 45 -17.27 -10.92 -7.78
CA ALA A 45 -17.45 -9.56 -8.24
C ALA A 45 -16.53 -8.65 -7.42
N ALA A 46 -15.37 -8.31 -7.97
CA ALA A 46 -14.49 -7.31 -7.38
C ALA A 46 -15.26 -5.99 -7.32
N ALA A 47 -15.13 -5.25 -6.22
CA ALA A 47 -15.70 -3.92 -6.10
C ALA A 47 -15.16 -3.02 -7.22
N GLU A 48 -16.02 -2.20 -7.81
CA GLU A 48 -15.58 -1.22 -8.81
C GLU A 48 -14.58 -0.24 -8.16
N ILE A 49 -13.48 0.04 -8.86
CA ILE A 49 -12.43 0.95 -8.38
C ILE A 49 -13.05 2.35 -8.23
N PRO A 50 -13.02 2.95 -7.02
CA PRO A 50 -13.60 4.26 -6.77
C PRO A 50 -12.75 5.36 -7.38
N THR A 51 -13.38 6.50 -7.64
CA THR A 51 -12.70 7.72 -8.04
C THR A 51 -12.01 8.41 -6.85
N ALA A 52 -11.02 9.25 -7.13
CA ALA A 52 -10.38 10.06 -6.08
C ALA A 52 -11.40 10.94 -5.32
N ASP A 53 -12.41 11.52 -6.01
CA ASP A 53 -13.48 12.31 -5.39
C ASP A 53 -14.35 11.50 -4.41
N GLU A 54 -14.62 10.22 -4.70
CA GLU A 54 -15.34 9.34 -3.78
C GLU A 54 -14.51 9.07 -2.53
N LEU A 55 -13.22 8.77 -2.68
CA LEU A 55 -12.31 8.57 -1.55
C LEU A 55 -12.12 9.85 -0.71
N ASN A 56 -12.10 11.02 -1.35
CA ASN A 56 -12.07 12.30 -0.66
C ASN A 56 -13.30 12.53 0.21
N GLN A 57 -14.48 12.13 -0.24
CA GLN A 57 -15.70 12.24 0.57
C GLN A 57 -15.63 11.38 1.83
N ILE A 58 -14.96 10.23 1.78
CA ILE A 58 -14.73 9.38 2.97
C ILE A 58 -13.84 10.14 3.97
N LEU A 59 -12.68 10.65 3.53
CA LEU A 59 -11.76 11.39 4.40
C LEU A 59 -12.39 12.68 4.96
N ALA A 60 -13.16 13.39 4.12
CA ALA A 60 -13.90 14.58 4.54
C ALA A 60 -14.94 14.21 5.61
N THR A 61 -15.70 13.14 5.42
CA THR A 61 -16.70 12.68 6.39
C THR A 61 -16.05 12.25 7.69
N ALA A 62 -14.95 11.48 7.63
CA ALA A 62 -14.18 10.98 8.78
C ALA A 62 -13.75 12.10 9.74
N THR A 63 -13.53 13.29 9.20
CA THR A 63 -12.97 14.44 9.91
C THR A 63 -13.93 15.61 10.01
N ASN A 64 -15.18 15.45 9.58
CA ASN A 64 -16.18 16.49 9.64
C ASN A 64 -16.78 16.59 11.07
N PRO A 65 -16.61 17.73 11.78
CA PRO A 65 -17.21 17.94 13.10
C PRO A 65 -18.75 18.01 13.09
N GLU A 66 -19.36 18.25 11.94
CA GLU A 66 -20.82 18.26 11.78
C GLU A 66 -21.39 16.87 11.48
N ALA A 67 -20.55 15.90 11.07
CA ALA A 67 -20.98 14.53 10.84
C ALA A 67 -21.26 13.83 12.18
N SER A 68 -22.26 12.94 12.19
CA SER A 68 -22.53 12.13 13.37
C SER A 68 -21.34 11.21 13.67
N VAL A 69 -21.23 10.77 14.94
CA VAL A 69 -20.16 9.84 15.32
C VAL A 69 -20.28 8.52 14.54
N GLU A 70 -21.51 8.05 14.28
CA GLU A 70 -21.76 6.84 13.49
C GLU A 70 -21.27 6.98 12.05
N GLU A 71 -21.53 8.12 11.40
CA GLU A 71 -21.01 8.39 10.04
C GLU A 71 -19.48 8.39 10.02
N ARG A 72 -18.84 9.04 11.01
CA ARG A 72 -17.37 9.05 11.13
C ARG A 72 -16.80 7.66 11.40
N VAL A 73 -17.42 6.90 12.30
CA VAL A 73 -17.04 5.52 12.62
C VAL A 73 -17.12 4.63 11.38
N ASN A 74 -18.18 4.76 10.58
CA ASN A 74 -18.35 3.97 9.38
C ASN A 74 -17.31 4.30 8.29
N THR A 75 -16.58 5.41 8.35
CA THR A 75 -15.53 5.71 7.37
C THR A 75 -14.23 4.92 7.57
N VAL A 76 -14.09 4.18 8.67
CA VAL A 76 -12.87 3.44 9.02
C VAL A 76 -13.19 1.96 9.19
N GLU A 77 -12.37 1.09 8.60
CA GLU A 77 -12.47 -0.36 8.76
C GLU A 77 -12.33 -0.75 10.24
N GLY A 78 -13.29 -1.52 10.75
CA GLY A 78 -13.32 -1.90 12.16
C GLY A 78 -13.61 -0.74 13.12
N GLY A 79 -14.04 0.42 12.63
CA GLY A 79 -14.25 1.64 13.40
C GLY A 79 -15.23 1.46 14.56
N GLU A 80 -16.22 0.56 14.44
CA GLU A 80 -17.18 0.29 15.52
C GLU A 80 -16.56 -0.35 16.77
N ASN A 81 -15.34 -0.88 16.64
CA ASN A 81 -14.58 -1.44 17.76
C ASN A 81 -13.76 -0.38 18.51
N VAL A 82 -13.67 0.85 17.97
CA VAL A 82 -12.92 1.97 18.53
C VAL A 82 -13.80 2.77 19.47
N ASP A 83 -13.21 3.33 20.52
CA ASP A 83 -13.95 4.24 21.41
C ASP A 83 -14.43 5.49 20.64
N PRO A 84 -15.74 5.79 20.63
CA PRO A 84 -16.29 6.94 19.91
C PRO A 84 -15.65 8.29 20.26
N ALA A 85 -15.17 8.47 21.50
CA ALA A 85 -14.56 9.73 21.94
C ALA A 85 -13.19 9.98 21.28
N LEU A 86 -12.55 8.94 20.74
CA LEU A 86 -11.32 9.10 19.96
C LEU A 86 -11.61 9.87 18.67
N PHE A 87 -12.70 9.56 17.97
CA PHE A 87 -13.08 10.28 16.74
C PHE A 87 -13.36 11.76 17.00
N ASP A 88 -13.96 12.10 18.14
CA ASP A 88 -14.13 13.49 18.55
C ASP A 88 -12.79 14.19 18.80
N THR A 89 -11.85 13.51 19.45
CA THR A 89 -10.50 14.03 19.71
C THR A 89 -9.74 14.25 18.40
N LEU A 90 -9.80 13.30 17.46
CA LEU A 90 -9.16 13.41 16.14
C LEU A 90 -9.77 14.53 15.31
N THR A 91 -11.10 14.66 15.33
CA THR A 91 -11.81 15.72 14.62
C THR A 91 -11.45 17.10 15.18
N ALA A 92 -11.40 17.24 16.51
CA ALA A 92 -10.95 18.47 17.15
C ALA A 92 -9.48 18.79 16.79
N SER A 93 -8.60 17.79 16.84
CA SER A 93 -7.19 17.94 16.49
C SER A 93 -6.99 18.37 15.02
N GLN A 94 -7.78 17.82 14.09
CA GLN A 94 -7.75 18.28 12.70
C GLN A 94 -8.22 19.74 12.58
N ALA A 95 -9.35 20.09 13.21
CA ALA A 95 -9.88 21.45 13.15
C ALA A 95 -8.91 22.49 13.76
N GLU A 96 -8.20 22.13 14.83
CA GLU A 96 -7.19 22.97 15.46
C GLU A 96 -5.92 23.12 14.61
N SER A 97 -5.50 22.05 13.93
CA SER A 97 -4.33 22.08 13.06
C SER A 97 -4.59 22.74 11.70
N GLY A 98 -5.86 22.84 11.28
CA GLY A 98 -6.26 23.37 9.98
C GLY A 98 -5.73 22.51 8.82
N ALA A 99 -5.50 21.23 9.06
CA ALA A 99 -4.90 20.34 8.09
C ALA A 99 -5.92 19.84 7.06
N GLU A 100 -5.55 19.86 5.78
CA GLU A 100 -6.38 19.38 4.67
C GLU A 100 -5.79 18.09 4.08
N PHE A 101 -6.67 17.12 3.81
CA PHE A 101 -6.34 15.86 3.14
C PHE A 101 -7.02 15.82 1.78
N GLN A 102 -6.24 15.55 0.73
CA GLN A 102 -6.74 15.48 -0.64
C GLN A 102 -6.18 14.25 -1.36
N VAL A 103 -7.05 13.27 -1.59
CA VAL A 103 -6.79 12.15 -2.50
C VAL A 103 -6.65 12.70 -3.91
N VAL A 104 -5.60 12.26 -4.61
CA VAL A 104 -5.33 12.60 -6.00
C VAL A 104 -5.24 11.35 -6.86
N ASP A 105 -5.58 11.49 -8.13
CA ASP A 105 -5.42 10.41 -9.12
C ASP A 105 -3.93 10.09 -9.38
N PRO A 106 -3.62 8.83 -9.75
CA PRO A 106 -4.55 7.72 -9.96
C PRO A 106 -4.86 6.93 -8.68
N VAL A 107 -6.08 6.37 -8.60
CA VAL A 107 -6.40 5.29 -7.67
C VAL A 107 -6.01 3.95 -8.29
N LEU A 108 -5.25 3.14 -7.56
CA LEU A 108 -4.72 1.85 -8.02
C LEU A 108 -5.40 0.69 -7.30
N PRO A 109 -5.50 -0.51 -7.92
CA PRO A 109 -5.87 -1.73 -7.21
C PRO A 109 -4.95 -1.98 -6.01
N GLY A 110 -5.52 -2.43 -4.90
CA GLY A 110 -4.80 -2.69 -3.66
C GLY A 110 -4.27 -4.11 -3.54
N TYR A 111 -3.95 -4.49 -2.29
CA TYR A 111 -3.38 -5.81 -1.99
C TYR A 111 -4.41 -6.93 -2.06
N THR A 112 -5.71 -6.62 -1.93
CA THR A 112 -6.82 -7.56 -2.05
C THR A 112 -7.79 -7.13 -3.16
N PRO A 113 -8.67 -8.02 -3.65
CA PRO A 113 -9.69 -7.66 -4.65
C PRO A 113 -10.70 -6.61 -4.18
N GLU A 114 -10.78 -6.39 -2.86
CA GLU A 114 -11.68 -5.44 -2.21
C GLU A 114 -10.91 -4.26 -1.61
N SER A 115 -9.64 -4.04 -1.99
CA SER A 115 -8.88 -2.87 -1.57
C SER A 115 -8.31 -2.06 -2.73
N VAL A 116 -8.09 -0.77 -2.48
CA VAL A 116 -7.45 0.17 -3.42
C VAL A 116 -6.41 1.00 -2.69
N LEU A 117 -5.39 1.43 -3.44
CA LEU A 117 -4.31 2.30 -2.97
C LEU A 117 -4.46 3.67 -3.63
N ALA A 118 -4.37 4.72 -2.84
CA ALA A 118 -4.41 6.08 -3.32
C ALA A 118 -3.27 6.92 -2.76
N THR A 119 -3.01 8.03 -3.45
CA THR A 119 -2.06 9.05 -2.99
C THR A 119 -2.84 10.19 -2.35
N VAL A 120 -2.47 10.58 -1.13
CA VAL A 120 -3.12 11.64 -0.36
C VAL A 120 -2.13 12.78 -0.11
N ASN A 121 -2.50 13.98 -0.55
CA ASN A 121 -1.79 15.20 -0.20
C ASN A 121 -2.27 15.70 1.17
N PHE A 122 -1.32 16.02 2.04
CA PHE A 122 -1.53 16.58 3.36
C PHE A 122 -0.97 18.00 3.41
N THR A 123 -1.84 18.99 3.60
CA THR A 123 -1.46 20.40 3.62
C THR A 123 -1.78 21.00 4.99
N LEU A 124 -0.83 21.72 5.58
CA LEU A 124 -1.06 22.53 6.77
C LEU A 124 -0.73 23.99 6.47
N PRO A 125 -1.39 24.97 7.10
CA PRO A 125 -1.17 26.39 6.84
C PRO A 125 0.27 26.87 7.06
N ASP A 126 1.01 26.23 7.98
CA ASP A 126 2.36 26.63 8.38
C ASP A 126 3.47 25.65 7.92
N ARG A 127 3.16 24.71 7.00
CA ARG A 127 4.13 23.73 6.50
C ARG A 127 3.99 23.50 4.99
N GLU A 128 5.07 23.03 4.37
CA GLU A 128 5.01 22.57 2.98
C GLU A 128 4.09 21.34 2.85
N PRO A 129 3.38 21.18 1.72
CA PRO A 129 2.55 20.00 1.47
C PRO A 129 3.38 18.72 1.55
N ASN A 130 2.83 17.71 2.23
CA ASN A 130 3.41 16.37 2.31
C ASN A 130 2.52 15.40 1.52
N VAL A 131 3.10 14.33 1.01
CA VAL A 131 2.38 13.31 0.25
C VAL A 131 2.47 11.98 0.99
N ALA A 132 1.33 11.35 1.22
CA ALA A 132 1.25 9.97 1.68
C ALA A 132 0.90 9.09 0.48
N GLU A 133 1.81 8.19 0.13
CA GLU A 133 1.59 7.18 -0.89
C GLU A 133 1.09 5.87 -0.25
N ASN A 134 0.43 5.03 -1.04
CA ASN A 134 -0.09 3.73 -0.59
C ASN A 134 -1.09 3.84 0.56
N VAL A 135 -1.94 4.88 0.55
CA VAL A 135 -3.07 4.97 1.47
C VAL A 135 -4.11 3.94 1.05
N GLU A 136 -4.33 2.95 1.89
CA GLU A 136 -5.23 1.84 1.58
C GLU A 136 -6.67 2.16 2.00
N PHE A 137 -7.59 1.90 1.09
CA PHE A 137 -9.02 1.90 1.34
C PHE A 137 -9.56 0.50 1.05
N VAL A 138 -10.48 0.03 1.91
CA VAL A 138 -11.08 -1.30 1.84
C VAL A 138 -12.57 -1.15 1.61
N TYR A 139 -13.14 -1.98 0.74
CA TYR A 139 -14.57 -2.07 0.50
C TYR A 139 -15.17 -3.08 1.47
N GLU A 140 -16.01 -2.61 2.39
CA GLU A 140 -16.65 -3.43 3.42
C GLU A 140 -18.08 -2.92 3.66
N ASP A 141 -19.03 -3.81 3.87
CA ASP A 141 -20.45 -3.46 4.11
C ASP A 141 -21.06 -2.57 3.00
N ASP A 142 -20.76 -2.86 1.74
CA ASP A 142 -21.20 -2.08 0.58
C ASP A 142 -20.71 -0.62 0.55
N GLN A 143 -19.62 -0.30 1.26
CA GLN A 143 -19.01 1.03 1.26
C GLN A 143 -17.47 0.98 1.32
N TRP A 144 -16.83 1.99 0.71
CA TRP A 144 -15.39 2.19 0.86
C TRP A 144 -15.09 2.81 2.24
N LYS A 145 -14.07 2.29 2.91
CA LYS A 145 -13.59 2.72 4.22
C LYS A 145 -12.07 2.88 4.18
N LEU A 146 -11.52 3.75 5.01
CA LEU A 146 -10.08 3.85 5.25
C LEU A 146 -9.61 2.60 5.99
N SER A 147 -8.51 1.97 5.55
CA SER A 147 -8.03 0.75 6.18
C SER A 147 -7.66 0.97 7.65
N GLN A 148 -7.86 -0.07 8.47
CA GLN A 148 -7.56 0.00 9.89
C GLN A 148 -6.07 0.32 10.13
N SER A 149 -5.17 -0.29 9.34
CA SER A 149 -3.73 -0.10 9.47
C SER A 149 -3.31 1.35 9.25
N TRP A 150 -3.91 1.99 8.25
CA TRP A 150 -3.61 3.38 7.94
C TRP A 150 -4.22 4.32 8.98
N ALA A 151 -5.48 4.08 9.38
CA ALA A 151 -6.11 4.82 10.47
C ALA A 151 -5.31 4.74 11.78
N CYS A 152 -4.82 3.55 12.14
CA CYS A 152 -3.97 3.35 13.30
C CYS A 152 -2.64 4.11 13.23
N THR A 153 -2.06 4.22 12.03
CA THR A 153 -0.86 5.02 11.80
C THR A 153 -1.13 6.49 12.11
N LEU A 154 -2.25 7.06 11.63
CA LEU A 154 -2.61 8.44 11.97
C LEU A 154 -2.84 8.64 13.46
N VAL A 155 -3.62 7.76 14.07
CA VAL A 155 -3.95 7.85 15.50
C VAL A 155 -2.66 7.86 16.32
N THR A 156 -1.76 6.92 16.07
CA THR A 156 -0.49 6.80 16.82
C THR A 156 0.42 8.03 16.68
N ASN A 157 0.32 8.76 15.56
CA ASN A 157 1.07 10.00 15.34
C ASN A 157 0.38 11.25 15.92
N THR A 158 -0.92 11.17 16.23
CA THR A 158 -1.75 12.32 16.63
C THR A 158 -2.08 12.32 18.11
N VAL A 159 -2.36 11.15 18.71
CA VAL A 159 -2.75 11.03 20.11
C VAL A 159 -1.63 10.46 20.97
N GLU A 160 -1.70 10.71 22.28
CA GLU A 160 -0.76 10.13 23.25
C GLU A 160 -0.85 8.58 23.26
N PRO A 161 0.26 7.87 23.54
CA PRO A 161 0.29 6.41 23.48
C PRO A 161 -0.74 5.72 24.40
N ASP A 162 -1.09 6.34 25.54
CA ASP A 162 -2.12 5.84 26.46
C ASP A 162 -3.56 5.95 25.89
N GLN A 163 -3.77 6.76 24.84
CA GLN A 163 -5.06 6.96 24.17
C GLN A 163 -5.19 6.12 22.88
N VAL A 164 -4.14 5.36 22.51
CA VAL A 164 -4.15 4.54 21.31
C VAL A 164 -5.03 3.30 21.53
N PRO A 165 -6.05 3.04 20.69
CA PRO A 165 -6.91 1.88 20.80
C PRO A 165 -6.13 0.56 20.75
N ALA A 166 -6.61 -0.47 21.45
CA ALA A 166 -5.95 -1.77 21.53
C ALA A 166 -5.68 -2.41 20.14
N MET A 167 -6.55 -2.17 19.15
CA MET A 167 -6.35 -2.65 17.77
C MET A 167 -5.15 -1.99 17.07
N CYS A 168 -4.73 -0.80 17.51
CA CYS A 168 -3.59 -0.07 16.95
C CYS A 168 -2.28 -0.35 17.71
N GLN A 169 -2.33 -1.07 18.85
CA GLN A 169 -1.16 -1.34 19.67
C GLN A 169 -0.25 -2.44 19.09
N ASP A 170 -0.79 -3.37 18.29
CA ASP A 170 -0.02 -4.46 17.66
C ASP A 170 0.71 -4.01 16.38
N GLN A 171 0.27 -2.90 15.76
CA GLN A 171 0.78 -2.44 14.47
C GLN A 171 1.99 -1.49 14.56
N GLY A 172 2.38 -1.09 15.79
CA GLY A 172 3.56 -0.26 16.05
C GLY A 172 4.91 -0.93 15.73
N ALA A 173 4.91 -2.21 15.36
CA ALA A 173 6.11 -2.98 14.96
C ALA A 173 6.28 -3.13 13.43
N GLY A 174 5.48 -2.42 12.63
CA GLY A 174 5.36 -2.65 11.19
C GLY A 174 5.39 -1.40 10.31
N GLN A 175 6.11 -0.35 10.68
CA GLN A 175 6.49 0.67 9.70
C GLN A 175 7.64 0.10 8.84
N PRO A 176 7.54 0.07 7.50
CA PRO A 176 8.72 0.25 6.67
C PRO A 176 9.21 1.67 6.95
N ALA A 177 10.19 1.80 7.84
CA ALA A 177 10.96 3.02 7.94
C ALA A 177 11.59 3.26 6.56
N GLU A 178 11.05 4.22 5.81
CA GLU A 178 11.79 4.84 4.73
C GLU A 178 13.07 5.43 5.33
N GLY A 179 14.18 4.68 5.22
CA GLY A 179 15.51 5.20 5.48
C GLY A 179 16.41 4.44 6.45
N GLU A 180 16.09 3.23 6.91
CA GLU A 180 17.10 2.37 7.56
C GLU A 180 17.55 1.25 6.61
N PRO A 181 18.87 1.10 6.35
CA PRO A 181 19.34 -0.03 5.56
C PRO A 181 18.97 -1.30 6.30
N ALA A 182 18.24 -2.18 5.60
CA ALA A 182 17.95 -3.53 6.07
C ALA A 182 19.24 -4.15 6.66
N PRO A 183 19.22 -4.69 7.88
CA PRO A 183 20.33 -5.52 8.31
C PRO A 183 20.45 -6.65 7.28
N ALA A 184 21.59 -6.71 6.61
CA ALA A 184 21.92 -7.78 5.70
C ALA A 184 21.63 -9.12 6.41
N PRO A 185 20.97 -10.09 5.76
CA PRO A 185 20.85 -11.41 6.36
C PRO A 185 22.27 -11.88 6.67
N GLU A 186 22.55 -12.15 7.95
CA GLU A 186 23.78 -12.79 8.36
C GLU A 186 23.83 -14.14 7.66
N GLY A 187 24.54 -14.15 6.53
CA GLY A 187 24.77 -15.33 5.74
C GLY A 187 25.38 -16.39 6.65
N GLU A 188 24.69 -17.51 6.74
CA GLU A 188 25.23 -18.78 7.20
C GLU A 188 26.65 -18.94 6.61
N PRO A 189 27.66 -19.34 7.41
CA PRO A 189 29.00 -19.48 6.90
C PRO A 189 29.00 -20.49 5.76
N ALA A 190 29.34 -20.02 4.56
CA ALA A 190 29.49 -20.85 3.39
C ALA A 190 30.44 -22.03 3.70
N PRO A 191 30.07 -23.28 3.36
CA PRO A 191 31.02 -24.38 3.41
C PRO A 191 32.15 -24.11 2.43
N ALA A 192 33.38 -24.37 2.86
CA ALA A 192 34.59 -24.21 2.07
C ALA A 192 34.47 -24.92 0.71
N PRO A 193 34.89 -24.31 -0.40
CA PRO A 193 34.90 -25.00 -1.68
C PRO A 193 35.98 -26.09 -1.67
N GLU A 194 35.54 -27.35 -1.66
CA GLU A 194 36.34 -28.51 -2.09
C GLU A 194 36.55 -28.41 -3.61
N GLY A 195 37.69 -27.82 -4.00
CA GLY A 195 38.12 -27.70 -5.39
C GLY A 195 39.19 -28.72 -5.76
N GLU A 196 38.71 -29.89 -6.21
CA GLU A 196 39.24 -30.78 -7.26
C GLU A 196 40.65 -31.44 -7.15
N PRO A 197 40.75 -32.74 -7.50
CA PRO A 197 41.97 -33.53 -7.39
C PRO A 197 42.96 -33.25 -8.53
N ALA A 198 44.22 -33.00 -8.19
CA ALA A 198 45.31 -32.96 -9.16
C ALA A 198 45.59 -34.37 -9.73
N PRO A 199 45.67 -34.56 -11.06
CA PRO A 199 46.24 -35.77 -11.63
C PRO A 199 47.77 -35.75 -11.51
N ALA A 200 48.35 -36.80 -10.92
CA ALA A 200 49.78 -37.09 -11.04
C ALA A 200 50.12 -37.55 -12.46
N PRO A 201 51.33 -37.28 -12.97
CA PRO A 201 52.29 -38.39 -13.03
C PRO A 201 53.80 -38.03 -12.87
N GLU A 202 54.49 -39.02 -12.30
CA GLU A 202 55.80 -39.58 -12.71
C GLU A 202 57.12 -38.79 -12.61
N GLY A 203 58.05 -39.38 -11.84
CA GLY A 203 59.39 -39.69 -12.36
C GLY A 203 60.53 -38.74 -12.01
N ALA A 204 61.32 -39.10 -11.00
CA ALA A 204 62.69 -38.58 -10.78
C ALA A 204 63.60 -38.86 -12.01
N PRO A 205 64.72 -38.15 -12.25
CA PRO A 205 65.87 -38.15 -11.33
C PRO A 205 66.66 -36.82 -11.22
N ALA A 206 67.53 -36.76 -10.21
CA ALA A 206 68.63 -35.80 -10.07
C ALA A 206 69.69 -35.99 -11.17
N PRO A 207 70.49 -34.95 -11.47
CA PRO A 207 71.93 -35.17 -11.38
C PRO A 207 72.75 -34.01 -10.77
N GLU A 208 73.91 -34.44 -10.30
CA GLU A 208 75.06 -33.77 -9.69
C GLU A 208 75.70 -32.63 -10.52
N GLY A 209 76.47 -31.77 -9.84
CA GLY A 209 77.72 -31.21 -10.40
C GLY A 209 77.92 -29.69 -10.25
N ALA A 210 78.82 -29.30 -9.33
CA ALA A 210 79.43 -27.97 -9.16
C ALA A 210 80.40 -27.61 -10.33
N PRO A 211 81.21 -26.50 -10.36
CA PRO A 211 81.46 -25.44 -9.37
C PRO A 211 81.74 -23.97 -9.87
N ALA A 212 81.75 -23.02 -8.91
CA ALA A 212 82.67 -21.87 -8.67
C ALA A 212 82.87 -20.72 -9.72
N PRO A 213 83.53 -19.58 -9.37
CA PRO A 213 83.55 -18.79 -8.11
C PRO A 213 83.38 -17.26 -8.37
N GLU A 214 82.77 -16.50 -7.45
CA GLU A 214 82.96 -15.04 -7.39
C GLU A 214 83.95 -14.69 -6.29
N GLY A 215 85.06 -14.09 -6.70
CA GLY A 215 86.18 -13.72 -5.85
C GLY A 215 85.89 -12.51 -4.97
N GLU A 216 86.38 -12.59 -3.74
CA GLU A 216 86.64 -11.45 -2.86
C GLU A 216 87.61 -10.45 -3.52
N PRO A 217 87.65 -9.20 -3.02
CA PRO A 217 88.64 -8.96 -1.98
C PRO A 217 88.11 -8.12 -0.79
N ALA A 218 88.33 -8.67 0.40
CA ALA A 218 89.06 -8.09 1.54
C ALA A 218 88.51 -6.86 2.32
N PRO A 219 88.91 -6.72 3.61
CA PRO A 219 88.08 -6.15 4.68
C PRO A 219 88.47 -4.73 5.15
N ALA A 220 87.55 -4.11 5.92
CA ALA A 220 87.65 -3.24 7.12
C ALA A 220 88.96 -2.45 7.41
N PRO A 221 88.97 -1.25 8.04
CA PRO A 221 88.32 -1.04 9.35
C PRO A 221 87.76 0.37 9.65
N ALA A 222 87.22 0.45 10.87
CA ALA A 222 86.59 1.58 11.54
C ALA A 222 87.46 2.83 11.70
N GLN A 223 86.79 3.98 11.76
CA GLN A 223 86.98 5.03 12.77
C GLN A 223 85.61 5.67 13.08
#